data_AF-A0A7S2AH40-F1
#
_entry.id   AF-A0A7S2AH40-F1
#
_cell.length_a   1.000
_cell.length_b   1.000
_cell.length_c   1.000
_cell.angle_alpha   90.00
_cell.angle_beta   90.00
_cell.angle_gamma   90.00
#
_symmetry.space_group_name_H-M   'P 1'
#
loop_
_entity.id
_entity.type
_entity.pdbx_description
1 polymer ?
#
loop_
_entity_poly.entity_id
_entity_poly.type
_entity_poly.pdbx_seq_one_letter_code
_entity_poly.pdbx_strand_id
1 'polypeptide(L)'
;YVTVILPVIMIVILFFFCISLDGAAEGLKYYLIPRWESLLVPEVWGLAAGQIIFSLSPGTGTCISLASFHEPEYKGLFSDCLFIGISNSAFSIFGGLVVFSVVGNLAKTEGRPVAEVAASGEGLAFIVFAQALSQAGEGIWP
;
A
#
# COMPACT_ATOMS: atom_id res chain seq x y z
N TYR A 1 3.06 18.46 9.22
CA TYR A 1 2.42 17.49 10.14
C TYR A 1 1.09 16.94 9.59
N VAL A 2 0.08 17.78 9.32
CA VAL A 2 -1.25 17.32 8.85
C VAL A 2 -1.16 16.40 7.62
N THR A 3 -0.34 16.75 6.64
CA THR A 3 -0.19 16.02 5.37
C THR A 3 0.38 14.60 5.51
N VAL A 4 1.03 14.27 6.63
CA VAL A 4 1.57 12.92 6.90
C VAL A 4 0.66 12.16 7.84
N ILE A 5 0.21 12.82 8.91
CA ILE A 5 -0.60 12.18 9.96
C ILE A 5 -2.00 11.83 9.43
N LEU A 6 -2.61 12.72 8.63
CA LEU A 6 -3.97 12.50 8.14
C LEU A 6 -4.08 11.26 7.24
N PRO A 7 -3.21 11.05 6.22
CA PRO A 7 -3.23 9.81 5.44
C PRO A 7 -3.02 8.54 6.28
N VAL A 8 -2.15 8.60 7.30
CA VAL A 8 -1.92 7.47 8.21
C VAL A 8 -3.17 7.14 9.03
N ILE A 9 -3.87 8.14 9.55
CA ILE A 9 -5.13 7.93 10.27
C ILE A 9 -6.19 7.37 9.32
N MET A 10 -6.32 7.95 8.11
CA MET A 10 -7.29 7.49 7.12
C MET A 10 -7.07 6.03 6.72
N ILE A 11 -5.83 5.62 6.45
CA ILE A 11 -5.57 4.24 6.02
C ILE A 11 -5.85 3.23 7.14
N VAL A 12 -5.63 3.62 8.41
CA VAL A 12 -5.96 2.80 9.57
C VAL A 12 -7.47 2.64 9.74
N ILE A 13 -8.23 3.73 9.61
CA ILE A 13 -9.70 3.67 9.65
C ILE A 13 -10.24 2.82 8.50
N LEU A 14 -9.74 3.04 7.29
CA LEU A 14 -10.12 2.27 6.11
C LEU A 14 -9.77 0.79 6.27
N PHE A 15 -8.66 0.45 6.93
CA PHE A 15 -8.30 -0.94 7.18
C PHE A 15 -9.36 -1.70 7.98
N PHE A 16 -9.80 -1.16 9.12
CA PHE A 16 -10.83 -1.81 9.94
C PHE A 16 -12.18 -1.93 9.23
N PHE A 17 -12.50 -0.93 8.41
CA PHE A 17 -13.69 -0.98 7.57
C PHE A 17 -13.58 -2.07 6.49
N CYS A 18 -12.50 -2.06 5.71
CA CYS A 18 -12.33 -2.94 4.55
C CYS A 18 -12.15 -4.41 4.94
N ILE A 19 -11.48 -4.71 6.07
CA ILE A 19 -11.32 -6.09 6.53
C ILE A 19 -12.64 -6.71 7.01
N SER A 20 -13.61 -5.88 7.39
CA SER A 20 -14.94 -6.33 7.81
C SER A 20 -15.86 -6.63 6.62
N LEU A 21 -15.44 -6.30 5.39
CA LEU A 21 -16.23 -6.57 4.18
C LEU A 21 -16.29 -8.07 3.88
N ASP A 22 -17.44 -8.50 3.41
CA ASP A 22 -17.62 -9.88 2.97
C ASP A 22 -16.75 -10.16 1.73
N GLY A 23 -15.97 -11.26 1.75
CA GLY A 23 -14.99 -11.59 0.70
C GLY A 23 -13.59 -11.01 0.90
N ALA A 24 -13.37 -10.13 1.89
CA ALA A 24 -12.04 -9.55 2.16
C ALA A 24 -10.95 -10.61 2.42
N ALA A 25 -11.32 -11.72 3.08
CA ALA A 25 -10.40 -12.81 3.38
C ALA A 25 -9.78 -13.45 2.12
N GLU A 26 -10.52 -13.58 1.01
CA GLU A 26 -9.98 -14.14 -0.24
C GLU A 26 -9.01 -13.17 -0.92
N GLY A 27 -9.29 -11.88 -0.86
CA GLY A 27 -8.36 -10.85 -1.31
C GLY A 27 -7.06 -10.83 -0.50
N LEU A 28 -7.16 -10.92 0.83
CA LEU A 28 -5.99 -11.00 1.71
C LEU A 28 -5.16 -12.26 1.48
N LYS A 29 -5.80 -13.41 1.26
CA LYS A 29 -5.10 -14.65 0.87
C LYS A 29 -4.33 -14.47 -0.43
N TYR A 30 -4.95 -13.86 -1.44
CA TYR A 30 -4.29 -13.59 -2.72
C TYR A 30 -3.07 -12.67 -2.57
N TYR A 31 -3.13 -11.71 -1.66
CA TYR A 31 -2.03 -10.78 -1.39
C TYR A 31 -0.89 -11.39 -0.58
N LEU A 32 -1.21 -12.16 0.47
CA LEU A 32 -0.25 -12.62 1.47
C LEU A 32 0.35 -13.99 1.18
N ILE A 33 -0.32 -14.85 0.41
CA ILE A 33 0.20 -16.19 0.11
C ILE A 33 1.30 -16.06 -0.96
N PRO A 34 2.57 -16.36 -0.62
CA PRO A 34 3.67 -16.20 -1.55
C PRO A 34 3.65 -17.28 -2.63
N ARG A 35 4.01 -16.89 -3.86
CA ARG A 35 4.32 -17.79 -4.98
C ARG A 35 5.83 -17.84 -5.14
N TRP A 36 6.46 -18.86 -4.56
CA TRP A 36 7.93 -18.97 -4.50
C TRP A 36 8.58 -19.11 -5.87
N GLU A 37 7.85 -19.68 -6.84
CA GLU A 37 8.29 -19.82 -8.22
C GLU A 37 8.54 -18.47 -8.89
N SER A 38 7.84 -17.40 -8.43
CA SER A 38 8.04 -16.04 -8.95
C SER A 38 9.44 -15.50 -8.66
N LEU A 39 10.13 -15.99 -7.63
CA LEU A 39 11.50 -15.56 -7.33
C LEU A 39 12.52 -16.05 -8.36
N LEU A 40 12.18 -17.10 -9.13
CA LEU A 40 13.03 -17.63 -10.19
C LEU A 40 12.93 -16.81 -11.49
N VAL A 41 11.95 -15.90 -11.58
CA VAL A 41 11.70 -15.08 -12.77
C VAL A 41 12.51 -13.78 -12.67
N PRO A 42 13.51 -13.53 -13.54
CA PRO A 42 14.36 -12.35 -13.43
C PRO A 42 13.59 -11.02 -13.57
N GLU A 43 12.52 -11.01 -14.37
CA GLU A 43 11.67 -9.84 -14.56
C GLU A 43 11.04 -9.34 -13.25
N VAL A 44 10.69 -10.25 -12.33
CA VAL A 44 10.11 -9.91 -11.02
C VAL A 44 11.08 -9.07 -10.19
N TRP A 45 12.39 -9.36 -10.28
CA TRP A 45 13.42 -8.58 -9.60
C TRP A 45 13.62 -7.20 -10.24
N GLY A 46 13.54 -7.12 -11.58
CA GLY A 46 13.58 -5.84 -12.29
C GLY A 46 12.42 -4.92 -11.89
N LEU A 47 11.20 -5.47 -11.82
CA LEU A 47 10.02 -4.74 -11.35
C LEU A 47 10.14 -4.33 -9.88
N ALA A 48 10.60 -5.22 -9.01
CA ALA A 48 10.81 -4.90 -7.59
C ALA A 48 11.86 -3.79 -7.38
N ALA A 49 12.97 -3.84 -8.12
CA ALA A 49 13.99 -2.80 -8.09
C ALA A 49 13.47 -1.45 -8.60
N GLY A 50 12.74 -1.46 -9.72
CA GLY A 50 12.08 -0.26 -10.25
C GLY A 50 11.10 0.34 -9.23
N GLN A 51 10.29 -0.51 -8.60
CA GLN A 51 9.29 -0.10 -7.62
C GLN A 51 9.92 0.58 -6.40
N ILE A 52 10.98 0.02 -5.82
CA ILE A 52 11.60 0.62 -4.62
C ILE A 52 12.35 1.91 -4.95
N ILE A 53 13.00 1.99 -6.13
CA ILE A 53 13.65 3.21 -6.60
C ILE A 53 12.61 4.31 -6.81
N PHE A 54 11.47 4.00 -7.46
CA PHE A 54 10.40 4.97 -7.63
C PHE A 54 9.80 5.39 -6.29
N SER A 55 9.52 4.43 -5.41
CA SER A 55 8.88 4.65 -4.11
C SER A 55 9.72 5.51 -3.15
N LEU A 56 11.03 5.23 -3.02
CA LEU A 56 11.92 6.02 -2.16
C LEU A 56 12.48 7.25 -2.86
N SER A 57 12.47 7.27 -4.20
CA SER A 57 13.04 8.34 -5.02
C SER A 57 14.47 8.74 -4.58
N PRO A 58 15.40 7.77 -4.41
CA PRO A 58 16.76 8.07 -3.98
C PRO A 58 17.49 8.87 -5.06
N GLY A 59 18.38 9.78 -4.65
CA GLY A 59 19.10 10.67 -5.57
C GLY A 59 18.26 11.84 -6.09
N THR A 60 17.00 11.97 -5.66
CA THR A 60 16.25 13.22 -5.86
C THR A 60 16.80 14.33 -4.96
N GLY A 61 16.76 15.57 -5.45
CA GLY A 61 17.23 16.74 -4.71
C GLY A 61 16.45 17.01 -3.41
N THR A 62 15.29 16.38 -3.22
CA THR A 62 14.45 16.53 -2.03
C THR A 62 15.13 16.01 -0.77
N CYS A 63 15.62 14.77 -0.78
CA CYS A 63 16.30 14.19 0.39
C CYS A 63 17.61 14.92 0.70
N ILE A 64 18.35 15.35 -0.34
CA ILE A 64 19.58 16.13 -0.19
C ILE A 64 19.28 17.49 0.44
N SER A 65 18.25 18.19 -0.06
CA SER A 65 17.81 19.47 0.50
C SER A 65 17.36 19.32 1.94
N LEU A 66 16.56 18.29 2.27
CA LEU A 66 16.14 18.03 3.65
C LEU A 66 17.33 17.73 4.57
N ALA A 67 18.29 16.93 4.11
CA ALA A 67 19.49 16.62 4.88
C ALA A 67 20.37 17.85 5.13
N SER A 68 20.36 18.84 4.23
CA SER A 68 21.15 20.08 4.38
C SER A 68 20.72 20.97 5.55
N PHE A 69 19.52 20.74 6.11
CA PHE A 69 19.05 21.44 7.31
C PHE A 69 19.55 20.82 8.63
N HIS A 70 20.20 19.65 8.58
CA HIS A 70 20.85 19.08 9.77
C HIS A 70 22.17 19.81 10.10
N GLU A 71 22.55 19.78 11.37
CA GLU A 71 23.88 20.20 11.78
C GLU A 71 24.94 19.30 11.12
N PRO A 72 26.12 19.83 10.71
CA PRO A 72 27.16 19.05 10.03
C PRO A 72 27.63 17.81 10.81
N GLU A 73 27.51 17.81 12.13
CA GLU A 73 27.93 16.72 13.02
C GLU A 73 26.79 15.78 13.43
N TYR A 74 25.62 15.89 12.78
CA TYR A 74 24.45 15.07 13.11
C TYR A 74 24.71 13.57 12.93
N LYS A 75 24.80 12.85 14.05
CA LYS A 75 25.11 11.41 14.07
C LYS A 75 23.91 10.50 13.76
N GLY A 76 22.69 11.04 13.77
CA GLY A 76 21.45 10.28 13.61
C GLY A 76 21.06 9.95 12.16
N LEU A 77 21.74 10.53 11.17
CA LEU A 77 21.34 10.47 9.76
C LEU A 77 21.15 9.04 9.24
N PHE A 78 22.03 8.12 9.61
CA PHE A 78 21.92 6.72 9.21
C PHE A 78 20.66 6.05 9.78
N SER A 79 20.35 6.30 11.06
CA SER A 79 19.16 5.76 11.71
C SER A 79 17.89 6.32 11.08
N ASP A 80 17.88 7.60 10.73
CA ASP A 80 16.74 8.25 10.08
C ASP A 80 16.51 7.69 8.67
N CYS A 81 17.58 7.47 7.90
CA CYS A 81 17.48 6.83 6.59
C CYS A 81 16.91 5.41 6.68
N LEU A 82 17.35 4.61 7.66
CA LEU A 82 16.79 3.28 7.89
C LEU A 82 15.31 3.37 8.28
N PHE A 83 14.95 4.28 9.18
CA PHE A 83 13.57 4.47 9.60
C PHE A 83 12.69 4.86 8.42
N ILE A 84 13.11 5.82 7.59
CA ILE A 84 12.39 6.23 6.37
C ILE A 84 12.17 5.04 5.44
N GLY A 85 13.22 4.24 5.16
CA GLY A 85 13.14 3.08 4.28
C GLY A 85 12.17 2.00 4.79
N ILE A 86 12.25 1.69 6.08
CA ILE A 86 11.38 0.70 6.74
C ILE A 86 9.94 1.22 6.78
N SER A 87 9.72 2.46 7.21
CA SER A 87 8.38 3.06 7.30
C SER A 87 7.70 3.14 5.93
N ASN A 88 8.43 3.51 4.87
CA ASN A 88 7.91 3.53 3.51
C ASN A 88 7.39 2.14 3.08
N SER A 89 8.21 1.10 3.32
CA SER A 89 7.85 -0.27 2.95
C SER A 89 6.71 -0.81 3.81
N ALA A 90 6.73 -0.54 5.12
CA ALA A 90 5.67 -0.95 6.04
C ALA A 90 4.33 -0.29 5.69
N PHE A 91 4.34 1.00 5.36
CA PHE A 91 3.14 1.73 4.93
C PHE A 91 2.59 1.17 3.61
N SER A 92 3.48 0.84 2.66
CA SER A 92 3.10 0.22 1.39
C SER A 92 2.46 -1.16 1.60
N ILE A 93 3.03 -1.99 2.47
CA ILE A 93 2.48 -3.30 2.82
C ILE A 93 1.10 -3.16 3.45
N PHE A 94 0.95 -2.21 4.38
CA PHE A 94 -0.31 -1.94 5.06
C PHE A 94 -1.39 -1.44 4.09
N GLY A 95 -1.03 -0.53 3.16
CA GLY A 95 -1.94 -0.09 2.10
C GLY A 95 -2.38 -1.23 1.18
N GLY A 96 -1.49 -2.18 0.89
CA GLY A 96 -1.83 -3.41 0.17
C GLY A 96 -2.92 -4.22 0.89
N LEU A 97 -2.89 -4.33 2.22
CA LEU A 97 -3.95 -5.01 2.98
C LEU A 97 -5.32 -4.36 2.76
N VAL A 98 -5.38 -3.02 2.79
CA VAL A 98 -6.62 -2.27 2.58
C VAL A 98 -7.16 -2.50 1.16
N VAL A 99 -6.30 -2.30 0.15
CA VAL A 99 -6.64 -2.48 -1.27
C VAL A 99 -7.15 -3.90 -1.53
N PHE A 100 -6.40 -4.92 -1.11
CA PHE A 100 -6.76 -6.29 -1.39
C PHE A 100 -7.99 -6.77 -0.61
N SER A 101 -8.28 -6.19 0.56
CA SER A 101 -9.55 -6.45 1.26
C SER A 101 -10.76 -6.01 0.42
N VAL A 102 -10.68 -4.83 -0.20
CA VAL A 102 -11.75 -4.33 -1.09
C VAL A 102 -11.82 -5.11 -2.40
N VAL A 103 -10.67 -5.48 -2.97
CA VAL A 103 -10.64 -6.34 -4.17
C VAL A 103 -11.29 -7.69 -3.91
N GLY A 104 -11.09 -8.28 -2.74
CA GLY A 104 -11.75 -9.53 -2.34
C GLY A 104 -13.28 -9.38 -2.26
N ASN A 105 -13.76 -8.28 -1.68
CA ASN A 105 -15.18 -7.95 -1.66
C ASN A 105 -15.77 -7.76 -3.07
N LEU A 106 -15.06 -7.04 -3.93
CA LEU A 106 -15.50 -6.80 -5.30
C LEU A 106 -15.54 -8.10 -6.12
N ALA A 107 -14.50 -8.93 -6.01
CA ALA A 107 -14.45 -10.25 -6.63
C ALA A 107 -15.63 -11.14 -6.20
N LYS A 108 -15.98 -11.11 -4.91
CA LYS A 108 -17.14 -11.85 -4.39
C LYS A 108 -18.47 -11.30 -4.93
N THR A 109 -18.62 -9.97 -4.97
CA THR A 109 -19.85 -9.29 -5.41
C THR A 109 -20.09 -9.50 -6.91
N GLU A 110 -19.04 -9.43 -7.73
CA GLU A 110 -19.12 -9.61 -9.19
C GLU A 110 -19.07 -11.08 -9.62
N GLY A 111 -18.78 -12.02 -8.71
CA GLY A 111 -18.62 -13.44 -9.02
C GLY A 111 -17.40 -13.72 -9.91
N ARG A 112 -16.36 -12.88 -9.86
CA ARG A 112 -15.15 -12.97 -10.69
C ARG A 112 -13.93 -13.36 -9.84
N PRO A 113 -12.89 -13.99 -10.43
CA PRO A 113 -11.66 -14.30 -9.71
C PRO A 113 -10.94 -13.03 -9.23
N VAL A 114 -10.37 -13.07 -8.01
CA VAL A 114 -9.58 -11.97 -7.42
C VAL A 114 -8.46 -11.50 -8.35
N ALA A 115 -7.80 -12.43 -9.06
CA ALA A 115 -6.73 -12.11 -10.00
C ALA A 115 -7.18 -11.20 -11.15
N GLU A 116 -8.43 -11.35 -11.60
CA GLU A 116 -8.99 -10.56 -12.71
C GLU A 116 -9.31 -9.14 -12.25
N VAL A 117 -9.88 -8.99 -11.05
CA VAL A 117 -10.21 -7.69 -10.46
C VAL A 117 -8.93 -6.92 -10.08
N ALA A 118 -7.91 -7.63 -9.56
CA ALA A 118 -6.63 -7.05 -9.18
C ALA A 118 -5.78 -6.54 -10.36
N ALA A 119 -6.07 -6.99 -11.60
CA ALA A 119 -5.32 -6.60 -12.79
C ALA A 119 -5.60 -5.15 -13.27
N SER A 120 -6.49 -4.42 -12.60
CA SER A 120 -6.96 -3.08 -13.01
C SER A 120 -5.91 -1.96 -12.89
N GLY A 121 -4.68 -2.26 -12.47
CA GLY A 121 -3.55 -1.31 -12.45
C GLY A 121 -3.81 -0.07 -11.58
N GLU A 122 -3.42 1.10 -12.08
CA GLU A 122 -3.61 2.40 -11.38
C GLU A 122 -5.09 2.72 -11.09
N GLY A 123 -6.02 2.18 -11.90
CA GLY A 123 -7.46 2.32 -11.69
C GLY A 123 -7.99 1.65 -10.43
N LEU A 124 -7.21 0.71 -9.86
CA LEU A 124 -7.59 -0.03 -8.65
C LEU A 124 -7.81 0.90 -7.46
N ALA A 125 -7.05 1.99 -7.34
CA ALA A 125 -7.22 2.95 -6.24
C ALA A 125 -8.59 3.65 -6.31
N PHE A 126 -9.05 4.01 -7.50
CA PHE A 126 -10.38 4.63 -7.69
C PHE A 126 -11.51 3.64 -7.43
N ILE A 127 -11.33 2.38 -7.87
CA ILE A 127 -12.29 1.30 -7.59
C ILE A 127 -12.40 1.07 -6.08
N VAL A 128 -11.26 0.96 -5.39
CA VAL A 128 -11.21 0.77 -3.94
C VAL A 128 -11.92 1.90 -3.21
N PHE A 129 -11.64 3.15 -3.61
CA PHE A 129 -12.27 4.33 -3.01
C PHE A 129 -13.78 4.37 -3.26
N ALA A 130 -14.23 4.14 -4.50
CA ALA A 130 -15.65 4.13 -4.85
C ALA A 130 -16.41 3.03 -4.11
N GLN A 131 -15.83 1.83 -4.03
CA GLN A 131 -16.42 0.71 -3.31
C GLN A 131 -16.50 0.99 -1.80
N ALA A 132 -15.44 1.54 -1.22
CA ALA A 132 -15.43 1.90 0.19
C ALA A 132 -16.51 2.93 0.53
N LEU A 133 -16.72 3.93 -0.34
CA LEU A 133 -17.80 4.91 -0.18
C LEU A 133 -19.18 4.31 -0.35
N SER A 134 -19.39 3.43 -1.33
CA SER A 134 -20.68 2.76 -1.55
C SER A 134 -21.09 1.95 -0.32
N GLN A 135 -20.17 1.13 0.20
CA GLN A 135 -20.40 0.29 1.38
C GLN A 135 -20.58 1.12 2.65
N ALA A 136 -19.89 2.26 2.77
CA ALA A 136 -20.08 3.17 3.90
C ALA A 136 -21.45 3.87 3.86
N GLY A 137 -21.97 4.19 2.67
CA GLY A 137 -23.28 4.80 2.48
C GLY A 137 -24.46 3.86 2.76
N GLU A 138 -24.24 2.54 2.70
CA GLU A 138 -25.27 1.51 2.96
C GLU A 138 -25.50 1.22 4.46
N GLY A 139 -24.89 1.99 5.37
CA GLY A 139 -25.14 1.88 6.81
C GLY A 139 -24.32 0.81 7.53
N ILE A 140 -23.19 0.40 6.95
CA ILE A 140 -22.20 -0.49 7.61
C ILE A 140 -21.29 0.30 8.57
N TRP A 141 -21.43 1.63 8.61
CA TRP A 141 -20.96 2.47 9.71
C TRP A 141 -22.08 2.66 10.75
N PRO A 142 -21.78 2.72 12.07
CA PRO A 142 -22.72 3.24 13.05
C PRO A 142 -23.16 4.68 12.73
#